data_AF-A0A1T3P3L4-F1
#
_entry.id   AF-A0A1T3P3L4-F1
#
_cell.length_a   1.000
_cell.length_b   1.000
_cell.length_c   1.000
_cell.angle_alpha   90.00
_cell.angle_beta   90.00
_cell.angle_gamma   90.00
#
_symmetry.space_group_name_H-M   'P 1'
#
loop_
_entity.id
_entity.type
_entity.pdbx_description
1 polymer ?
#
loop_
_entity_poly.entity_id
_entity_poly.type
_entity_poly.pdbx_seq_one_letter_code
_entity_poly.pdbx_strand_id
1 'polypeptide(L)'
;MTVALHTGAGAAIEVRRALQADEARDVPAHTWVGPIVRVRPQGERHYEDVAYIDAAPTDGMGSSPSRHLVLWADRARRQRIAAVGTYSAAPDYAVYSITGPAGEHLATVHREQGSIRRLRRTSWTIRPAEGPTLHAAKGTTFGWIAWWALSPLWGLMTAVAVLGGKAPRLPLRTIWRHDGRRVFEYLGSMGTTDSYELPPGRADCRILLALAALHNSHPGWYDRL
;
A
#
# COMPACT_ATOMS: atom_id res chain seq x y z
N MET A 1 -22.15 2.51 -15.36
CA MET A 1 -21.22 3.66 -15.47
C MET A 1 -19.84 3.11 -15.19
N THR A 2 -19.13 2.69 -16.23
CA THR A 2 -17.75 2.20 -16.13
C THR A 2 -16.95 3.32 -15.51
N VAL A 3 -16.32 3.11 -14.35
CA VAL A 3 -15.28 4.04 -13.88
C VAL A 3 -14.23 4.00 -14.96
N ALA A 4 -14.32 4.93 -15.90
CA ALA A 4 -13.26 5.21 -16.82
C ALA A 4 -12.17 5.76 -15.93
N LEU A 5 -11.33 4.87 -15.41
CA LEU A 5 -10.04 5.22 -14.86
C LEU A 5 -9.29 5.83 -16.04
N HIS A 6 -9.57 7.11 -16.31
CA HIS A 6 -8.76 7.98 -17.14
C HIS A 6 -7.45 8.18 -16.38
N THR A 7 -6.69 7.09 -16.26
CA THR A 7 -5.26 7.14 -15.99
C THR A 7 -4.61 7.65 -17.27
N GLY A 8 -4.89 8.91 -17.59
CA GLY A 8 -3.98 9.72 -18.38
C GLY A 8 -2.61 9.67 -17.70
N ALA A 9 -1.59 9.78 -18.53
CA ALA A 9 -0.19 9.86 -18.14
C ALA A 9 0.04 10.51 -16.75
N GLY A 10 0.86 9.89 -15.88
CA GLY A 10 1.46 10.58 -14.72
C GLY A 10 0.59 10.82 -13.47
N ALA A 11 -0.50 10.09 -13.26
CA ALA A 11 -1.38 10.29 -12.11
C ALA A 11 -0.73 9.89 -10.76
N ALA A 12 -1.09 10.57 -9.66
CA ALA A 12 -0.69 10.21 -8.30
C ALA A 12 -1.82 9.46 -7.60
N ILE A 13 -1.55 8.29 -7.02
CA ILE A 13 -2.49 7.57 -6.15
C ILE A 13 -2.19 7.94 -4.69
N GLU A 14 -3.23 8.13 -3.91
CA GLU A 14 -3.16 8.32 -2.47
C GLU A 14 -4.03 7.26 -1.79
N VAL A 15 -3.49 6.49 -0.84
CA VAL A 15 -4.30 5.64 0.04
C VAL A 15 -4.40 6.34 1.38
N ARG A 16 -5.60 6.80 1.69
CA ARG A 16 -5.91 7.41 2.97
C ARG A 16 -6.46 6.34 3.90
N ARG A 17 -5.82 6.13 5.05
CA ARG A 17 -6.36 5.27 6.11
C ARG A 17 -7.69 5.87 6.60
N ALA A 18 -8.60 5.00 7.04
CA ALA A 18 -9.89 5.38 7.58
C ALA A 18 -9.80 6.57 8.54
N LEU A 19 -10.83 7.43 8.50
CA LEU A 19 -11.07 8.48 9.51
C LEU A 19 -10.92 7.86 10.90
N GLN A 20 -10.22 8.52 11.82
CA GLN A 20 -10.12 8.02 13.20
C GLN A 20 -11.53 7.85 13.79
N ALA A 21 -11.70 6.98 14.79
CA ALA A 21 -13.02 6.67 15.36
C ALA A 21 -13.77 7.92 15.86
N ASP A 22 -13.03 8.94 16.25
CA ASP A 22 -13.42 10.28 16.66
C ASP A 22 -13.83 11.18 15.49
N GLU A 23 -13.19 11.04 14.32
CA GLU A 23 -13.62 11.68 13.06
C GLU A 23 -14.80 10.95 12.40
N ALA A 24 -15.03 9.67 12.74
CA ALA A 24 -16.12 8.85 12.25
C ALA A 24 -17.46 9.05 12.97
N ARG A 25 -17.46 9.73 14.14
CA ARG A 25 -18.69 9.94 14.95
C ARG A 25 -19.74 10.78 14.25
N ASP A 26 -19.32 11.70 13.38
CA ASP A 26 -20.20 12.62 12.65
C ASP A 26 -20.57 12.11 11.25
N VAL A 27 -20.08 10.92 10.88
CA VAL A 27 -20.33 10.33 9.58
C VAL A 27 -21.64 9.53 9.66
N PRO A 28 -22.64 9.81 8.79
CA PRO A 28 -23.91 9.11 8.82
C PRO A 28 -23.71 7.60 8.77
N ALA A 29 -24.51 6.87 9.57
CA ALA A 29 -24.63 5.43 9.45
C ALA A 29 -24.82 5.07 7.95
N HIS A 30 -24.19 3.99 7.49
CA HIS A 30 -24.16 3.54 6.09
C HIS A 30 -23.15 4.26 5.17
N THR A 31 -22.36 5.21 5.67
CA THR A 31 -21.19 5.72 4.95
C THR A 31 -19.99 4.79 5.16
N TRP A 32 -19.16 4.67 4.14
CA TRP A 32 -17.92 3.91 4.18
C TRP A 32 -16.92 4.43 5.25
N VAL A 33 -16.42 3.54 6.12
CA VAL A 33 -15.47 3.87 7.22
C VAL A 33 -14.11 3.14 7.05
N GLY A 34 -13.86 2.50 5.90
CA GLY A 34 -12.60 1.82 5.61
C GLY A 34 -11.58 2.70 4.89
N PRO A 35 -10.37 2.18 4.59
CA PRO A 35 -9.40 2.87 3.75
C PRO A 35 -9.99 3.23 2.38
N ILE A 36 -9.60 4.38 1.85
CA ILE A 36 -10.02 4.88 0.54
C ILE A 36 -8.79 5.10 -0.33
N VAL A 37 -8.85 4.64 -1.57
CA VAL A 37 -7.87 4.97 -2.59
C VAL A 37 -8.38 6.15 -3.40
N ARG A 38 -7.53 7.15 -3.52
CA ARG A 38 -7.76 8.36 -4.28
C ARG A 38 -6.76 8.49 -5.40
N VAL A 39 -7.15 9.12 -6.50
CA VAL A 39 -6.25 9.43 -7.61
C VAL A 39 -6.31 10.92 -7.89
N ARG A 40 -5.15 11.52 -8.11
CA ARG A 40 -5.00 12.86 -8.66
C ARG A 40 -4.41 12.73 -10.06
N PRO A 41 -5.18 13.00 -11.12
CA PRO A 41 -4.66 13.05 -12.48
C PRO A 41 -3.50 14.04 -12.64
N GLN A 42 -2.62 13.81 -13.61
CA GLN A 42 -1.51 14.72 -13.86
C GLN A 42 -2.03 16.10 -14.30
N GLY A 43 -1.52 17.17 -13.67
CA GLY A 43 -1.93 18.55 -13.95
C GLY A 43 -3.15 19.01 -13.15
N GLU A 44 -3.78 18.13 -12.39
CA GLU A 44 -4.90 18.49 -11.51
C GLU A 44 -4.45 18.78 -10.08
N ARG A 45 -5.24 19.62 -9.39
CA ARG A 45 -5.03 19.96 -7.98
C ARG A 45 -5.82 19.09 -7.02
N HIS A 46 -6.85 18.39 -7.51
CA HIS A 46 -7.81 17.68 -6.68
C HIS A 46 -7.63 16.15 -6.79
N TYR A 47 -7.95 15.47 -5.69
CA TYR A 47 -8.01 14.02 -5.63
C TYR A 47 -9.44 13.55 -5.76
N GLU A 48 -9.65 12.47 -6.49
CA GLU A 48 -10.93 11.79 -6.63
C GLU A 48 -10.91 10.45 -5.88
N ASP A 49 -11.96 10.14 -5.13
CA ASP A 49 -12.15 8.80 -4.56
C ASP A 49 -12.37 7.81 -5.70
N VAL A 50 -11.50 6.80 -5.84
CA VAL A 50 -11.59 5.81 -6.92
C VAL A 50 -11.81 4.38 -6.43
N ALA A 51 -11.48 4.08 -5.16
CA ALA A 51 -11.77 2.77 -4.59
C ALA A 51 -12.00 2.80 -3.08
N TYR A 52 -12.92 1.96 -2.62
CA TYR A 52 -13.29 1.74 -1.22
C TYR A 52 -12.87 0.31 -0.82
N ILE A 53 -12.00 0.13 0.18
CA ILE A 53 -11.34 -1.15 0.52
C ILE A 53 -11.96 -1.91 1.72
N ASP A 54 -12.72 -2.97 1.47
CA ASP A 54 -13.18 -3.86 2.55
C ASP A 54 -12.06 -4.84 2.87
N ALA A 55 -11.78 -5.03 4.15
CA ALA A 55 -10.85 -6.05 4.63
C ALA A 55 -11.61 -7.05 5.50
N ALA A 56 -11.23 -8.33 5.44
CA ALA A 56 -11.81 -9.31 6.35
C ALA A 56 -11.44 -8.99 7.80
N PRO A 57 -12.29 -9.29 8.80
CA PRO A 57 -12.00 -9.02 10.21
C PRO A 57 -10.66 -9.64 10.69
N THR A 58 -10.27 -10.77 10.10
CA THR A 58 -9.02 -11.48 10.37
C THR A 58 -7.77 -10.78 9.83
N ASP A 59 -7.95 -9.79 8.96
CA ASP A 59 -6.88 -9.01 8.34
C ASP A 59 -6.53 -7.75 9.16
N GLY A 60 -7.31 -7.48 10.22
CA GLY A 60 -7.12 -6.37 11.14
C GLY A 60 -6.07 -6.67 12.22
N MET A 61 -5.00 -5.88 12.21
CA MET A 61 -4.10 -5.63 13.35
C MET A 61 -3.39 -6.83 14.01
N GLY A 62 -3.36 -8.01 13.36
CA GLY A 62 -2.55 -9.17 13.76
C GLY A 62 -1.24 -9.32 12.97
N SER A 63 -0.32 -10.16 13.45
CA SER A 63 0.90 -10.55 12.73
C SER A 63 0.64 -11.48 11.53
N SER A 64 -0.62 -11.84 11.30
CA SER A 64 -0.99 -12.78 10.24
C SER A 64 -0.52 -12.26 8.88
N PRO A 65 0.12 -13.10 8.06
CA PRO A 65 0.45 -12.76 6.67
C PRO A 65 -0.77 -12.81 5.73
N SER A 66 -1.88 -13.43 6.12
CA SER A 66 -3.06 -13.58 5.27
C SER A 66 -3.88 -12.29 5.15
N ARG A 67 -4.31 -11.98 3.93
CA ARG A 67 -5.17 -10.85 3.54
C ARG A 67 -6.28 -11.29 2.56
N HIS A 68 -7.47 -10.76 2.78
CA HIS A 68 -8.67 -10.83 1.95
C HIS A 68 -9.26 -9.42 1.81
N LEU A 69 -8.92 -8.75 0.72
CA LEU A 69 -9.34 -7.37 0.46
C LEU A 69 -10.30 -7.33 -0.73
N VAL A 70 -11.33 -6.49 -0.67
CA VAL A 70 -12.22 -6.21 -1.79
C VAL A 70 -12.25 -4.72 -2.06
N LEU A 71 -11.96 -4.32 -3.29
CA LEU A 71 -11.96 -2.94 -3.74
C LEU A 71 -13.25 -2.66 -4.51
N TRP A 72 -14.02 -1.67 -4.05
CA TRP A 72 -15.28 -1.24 -4.65
C TRP A 72 -15.13 0.12 -5.31
N ALA A 73 -15.76 0.29 -6.47
CA ALA A 73 -15.82 1.56 -7.19
C ALA A 73 -16.79 2.56 -6.55
N ASP A 74 -17.69 2.09 -5.69
CA ASP A 74 -18.72 2.90 -5.07
C ASP A 74 -18.87 2.56 -3.58
N ARG A 75 -19.32 3.54 -2.80
CA ARG A 75 -19.56 3.39 -1.35
C ARG A 75 -20.63 2.35 -1.03
N ALA A 76 -21.55 2.10 -1.95
CA ALA A 76 -22.65 1.16 -1.77
C ALA A 76 -22.27 -0.29 -2.13
N ARG A 77 -20.99 -0.56 -2.44
CA ARG A 77 -20.46 -1.90 -2.76
C ARG A 77 -21.19 -2.59 -3.91
N ARG A 78 -21.60 -1.84 -4.93
CA ARG A 78 -22.34 -2.39 -6.08
C ARG A 78 -21.41 -2.88 -7.17
N GLN A 79 -20.29 -2.20 -7.37
CA GLN A 79 -19.35 -2.48 -8.45
C GLN A 79 -17.97 -2.78 -7.90
N ARG A 80 -17.55 -4.05 -8.02
CA ARG A 80 -16.20 -4.49 -7.65
C ARG A 80 -15.18 -4.04 -8.68
N ILE A 81 -14.04 -3.52 -8.24
CA ILE A 81 -12.87 -3.19 -9.06
C ILE A 81 -11.92 -4.38 -9.11
N ALA A 82 -11.56 -4.89 -7.93
CA ALA A 82 -10.64 -6.01 -7.76
C ALA A 82 -10.85 -6.66 -6.40
N ALA A 83 -10.33 -7.88 -6.24
CA ALA A 83 -10.20 -8.54 -4.96
C ALA A 83 -8.79 -9.12 -4.80
N VAL A 84 -8.26 -9.04 -3.59
CA VAL A 84 -6.99 -9.64 -3.19
C VAL A 84 -7.31 -10.79 -2.24
N GLY A 85 -6.85 -11.99 -2.58
CA GLY A 85 -6.97 -13.17 -1.72
C GLY A 85 -5.60 -13.77 -1.43
N THR A 86 -5.43 -14.34 -0.24
CA THR A 86 -4.22 -15.11 0.07
C THR A 86 -4.30 -16.46 -0.60
N TYR A 87 -3.32 -16.75 -1.44
CA TYR A 87 -3.14 -18.06 -2.05
C TYR A 87 -2.34 -18.98 -1.13
N SER A 88 -1.25 -18.48 -0.56
CA SER A 88 -0.46 -19.21 0.43
C SER A 88 0.25 -18.25 1.38
N ALA A 89 0.49 -18.67 2.62
CA ALA A 89 1.19 -17.84 3.57
C ALA A 89 1.99 -18.66 4.60
N ALA A 90 3.13 -18.11 4.97
CA ALA A 90 4.06 -18.56 5.99
C ALA A 90 4.52 -17.33 6.81
N PRO A 91 5.18 -17.51 7.97
CA PRO A 91 5.53 -16.39 8.85
C PRO A 91 6.33 -15.26 8.19
N ASP A 92 7.19 -15.57 7.23
CA ASP A 92 8.06 -14.63 6.52
C ASP A 92 7.75 -14.50 5.03
N TYR A 93 6.71 -15.18 4.54
CA TYR A 93 6.40 -15.24 3.11
C TYR A 93 4.90 -15.29 2.86
N ALA A 94 4.41 -14.59 1.85
CA ALA A 94 3.02 -14.68 1.43
C ALA A 94 2.86 -14.52 -0.06
N VAL A 95 1.89 -15.25 -0.62
CA VAL A 95 1.47 -15.18 -2.00
C VAL A 95 0.01 -14.76 -2.03
N TYR A 96 -0.26 -13.72 -2.79
CA TYR A 96 -1.60 -13.18 -2.99
C TYR A 96 -1.99 -13.29 -4.46
N SER A 97 -3.26 -13.56 -4.70
CA SER A 97 -3.89 -13.49 -6.00
C SER A 97 -4.74 -12.24 -6.08
N ILE A 98 -4.52 -11.44 -7.13
CA ILE A 98 -5.37 -10.30 -7.49
C ILE A 98 -6.31 -10.78 -8.59
N THR A 99 -7.60 -10.60 -8.36
CA THR A 99 -8.67 -10.94 -9.30
C THR A 99 -9.50 -9.73 -9.65
N GLY A 100 -10.04 -9.70 -10.87
CA GLY A 100 -10.88 -8.61 -11.35
C GLY A 100 -12.36 -8.76 -10.98
N PRO A 101 -13.22 -7.90 -11.54
CA PRO A 101 -14.65 -7.87 -11.23
C PRO A 101 -15.38 -9.17 -11.57
N ALA A 102 -14.98 -9.85 -12.65
CA ALA A 102 -15.55 -11.12 -13.08
C ALA A 102 -14.88 -12.33 -12.40
N GLY A 103 -13.85 -12.11 -11.58
CA GLY A 103 -13.05 -13.15 -10.94
C GLY A 103 -11.89 -13.64 -11.80
N GLU A 104 -11.65 -12.99 -12.94
CA GLU A 104 -10.49 -13.24 -13.79
C GLU A 104 -9.19 -12.96 -13.02
N HIS A 105 -8.16 -13.78 -13.23
CA HIS A 105 -6.87 -13.55 -12.59
C HIS A 105 -6.14 -12.38 -13.26
N LEU A 106 -5.78 -11.37 -12.46
CA LEU A 106 -5.07 -10.18 -12.94
C LEU A 106 -3.58 -10.23 -12.63
N ALA A 107 -3.20 -10.70 -11.44
CA ALA A 107 -1.80 -10.79 -11.04
C ALA A 107 -1.57 -11.68 -9.82
N THR A 108 -0.36 -12.21 -9.70
CA THR A 108 0.14 -12.86 -8.48
C THR A 108 1.16 -11.95 -7.80
N VAL A 109 1.03 -11.77 -6.48
CA VAL A 109 1.94 -10.95 -5.67
C VAL A 109 2.65 -11.82 -4.65
N HIS A 110 3.97 -11.79 -4.67
CA HIS A 110 4.83 -12.42 -3.69
C HIS A 110 5.37 -11.36 -2.73
N ARG A 111 5.30 -11.64 -1.44
CA ARG A 111 5.85 -10.81 -0.38
C ARG A 111 6.82 -11.66 0.44
N GLU A 112 8.06 -11.20 0.56
CA GLU A 112 9.01 -11.73 1.54
C GLU A 112 9.22 -10.69 2.63
N GLN A 113 9.09 -11.08 3.88
CA GLN A 113 9.32 -10.22 5.02
C GLN A 113 10.82 -10.01 5.25
N GLY A 114 11.22 -8.76 5.47
CA GLY A 114 12.58 -8.44 5.86
C GLY A 114 12.94 -9.02 7.23
N SER A 115 14.21 -9.34 7.42
CA SER A 115 14.76 -9.87 8.66
C SER A 115 16.10 -9.22 8.95
N ILE A 116 16.23 -8.62 10.13
CA ILE A 116 17.50 -8.08 10.63
C ILE A 116 18.51 -9.21 10.78
N ARG A 117 18.10 -10.36 11.36
CA ARG A 117 18.95 -11.54 11.55
C ARG A 117 19.55 -12.07 10.25
N ARG A 118 18.80 -12.01 9.15
CA ARG A 118 19.24 -12.48 7.82
C ARG A 118 19.73 -11.34 6.91
N LEU A 119 19.82 -10.10 7.42
CA LEU A 119 20.15 -8.90 6.64
C LEU A 119 19.31 -8.74 5.36
N ARG A 120 18.04 -9.18 5.40
CA ARG A 120 17.12 -9.14 4.26
C ARG A 120 16.13 -8.01 4.42
N ARG A 121 15.83 -7.33 3.31
CA ARG A 121 14.78 -6.31 3.24
C ARG A 121 13.45 -6.95 2.86
N THR A 122 12.35 -6.34 3.28
CA THR A 122 11.04 -6.75 2.77
C THR A 122 11.04 -6.55 1.26
N SER A 123 10.81 -7.62 0.52
CA SER A 123 10.78 -7.61 -0.93
C SER A 123 9.37 -7.96 -1.41
N TRP A 124 9.02 -7.44 -2.57
CA TRP A 124 7.77 -7.70 -3.23
C TRP A 124 8.04 -8.03 -4.69
N THR A 125 7.32 -8.99 -5.23
CA THR A 125 7.36 -9.32 -6.67
C THR A 125 5.95 -9.48 -7.17
N ILE A 126 5.59 -8.81 -8.25
CA ILE A 126 4.29 -8.94 -8.91
C ILE A 126 4.51 -9.57 -10.27
N ARG A 127 3.72 -10.61 -10.55
CA ARG A 127 3.60 -11.24 -11.85
C ARG A 127 2.19 -10.96 -12.38
N PRO A 128 2.01 -9.93 -13.21
CA PRO A 128 0.74 -9.73 -13.91
C PRO A 128 0.41 -10.95 -14.79
N ALA A 129 -0.88 -11.21 -15.01
CA ALA A 129 -1.32 -12.20 -15.99
C ALA A 129 -0.86 -11.80 -17.41
N GLU A 130 -0.84 -10.48 -17.68
CA GLU A 130 -0.35 -9.91 -18.92
C GLU A 130 0.73 -8.86 -18.65
N GLY A 131 1.89 -9.04 -19.28
CA GLY A 131 2.97 -8.07 -19.25
C GLY A 131 4.10 -8.41 -18.27
N PRO A 132 4.95 -7.42 -17.95
CA PRO A 132 6.22 -7.67 -17.28
C PRO A 132 6.11 -7.90 -15.77
N THR A 133 7.02 -8.71 -15.24
CA THR A 133 7.18 -8.89 -13.78
C THR A 133 7.78 -7.63 -13.15
N LEU A 134 7.20 -7.18 -12.03
CA LEU A 134 7.66 -6.03 -11.27
C LEU A 134 8.29 -6.47 -9.96
N HIS A 135 9.39 -5.82 -9.56
CA HIS A 135 10.09 -6.10 -8.32
C HIS A 135 10.23 -4.84 -7.46
N ALA A 136 9.99 -4.97 -6.16
CA ALA A 136 10.17 -3.91 -5.19
C ALA A 136 10.94 -4.40 -3.97
N ALA A 137 11.67 -3.49 -3.34
CA ALA A 137 12.26 -3.68 -2.03
C ALA A 137 11.97 -2.46 -1.16
N LYS A 138 11.63 -2.69 0.11
CA LYS A 138 11.36 -1.63 1.08
C LYS A 138 12.66 -0.94 1.52
N GLY A 139 12.69 0.37 1.34
CA GLY A 139 13.82 1.26 1.59
C GLY A 139 14.85 1.24 0.45
N THR A 140 15.48 2.40 0.20
CA THR A 140 16.63 2.49 -0.72
C THR A 140 17.92 2.13 0.02
N THR A 141 18.93 1.61 -0.68
CA THR A 141 20.23 1.30 -0.05
C THR A 141 20.85 2.53 0.58
N PHE A 142 20.81 3.66 -0.13
CA PHE A 142 21.26 4.94 0.40
C PHE A 142 20.45 5.38 1.64
N GLY A 143 19.12 5.25 1.60
CA GLY A 143 18.26 5.59 2.74
C GLY A 143 18.58 4.75 3.98
N TRP A 144 18.88 3.47 3.81
CA TRP A 144 19.33 2.61 4.90
C TRP A 144 20.72 3.01 5.42
N ILE A 145 21.67 3.37 4.55
CA ILE A 145 23.00 3.86 4.97
C ILE A 145 22.86 5.15 5.79
N ALA A 146 22.13 6.14 5.28
CA ALA A 146 21.87 7.39 5.97
C ALA A 146 21.15 7.16 7.31
N TRP A 147 20.18 6.24 7.34
CA TRP A 147 19.49 5.84 8.56
C TRP A 147 20.46 5.30 9.62
N TRP A 148 21.36 4.41 9.23
CA TRP A 148 22.38 3.86 10.14
C TRP A 148 23.39 4.91 10.60
N ALA A 149 23.83 5.80 9.71
CA ALA A 149 24.73 6.91 10.05
C ALA A 149 24.11 7.85 11.10
N LEU A 150 22.80 8.03 11.07
CA LEU A 150 22.05 8.85 12.02
C LEU A 150 21.59 8.07 13.27
N SER A 151 21.94 6.79 13.41
CA SER A 151 21.51 5.95 14.55
C SER A 151 21.81 6.50 15.95
N PRO A 152 22.94 7.19 16.22
CA PRO A 152 23.17 7.80 17.54
C PRO A 152 22.16 8.91 17.85
N LEU A 153 21.83 9.72 16.83
CA LEU A 153 20.83 10.77 16.93
C LEU A 153 19.43 10.19 17.15
N TRP A 154 19.11 9.06 16.50
CA TRP A 154 17.84 8.35 16.73
C TRP A 154 17.73 7.80 18.14
N GLY A 155 18.82 7.29 18.73
CA GLY A 155 18.86 6.88 20.13
C GLY A 155 18.50 8.04 21.07
N LEU A 156 19.10 9.21 20.84
CA LEU A 156 18.80 10.42 21.60
C LEU A 156 17.34 10.87 21.43
N MET A 157 16.85 10.91 20.19
CA MET A 157 15.45 11.27 19.92
C MET A 157 14.47 10.27 20.53
N THR A 158 14.81 8.97 20.56
CA THR A 158 13.98 7.94 21.19
C THR A 158 13.92 8.13 22.71
N ALA A 159 15.03 8.52 23.35
CA ALA A 159 15.05 8.87 24.76
C ALA A 159 14.14 10.09 25.06
N VAL A 160 14.14 11.10 24.18
CA VAL A 160 13.22 12.25 24.27
C VAL A 160 11.77 11.84 23.97
N ALA A 161 11.55 10.86 23.09
CA ALA A 161 10.22 10.37 22.73
C ALA A 161 9.48 9.74 23.91
N VAL A 162 10.19 9.09 24.84
CA VAL A 162 9.62 8.57 26.09
C VAL A 162 8.98 9.67 26.96
N LEU A 163 9.39 10.93 26.77
CA LEU A 163 8.83 12.11 27.46
C LEU A 163 7.67 12.78 26.69
N GLY A 164 7.11 12.09 25.68
CA GLY A 164 5.98 12.58 24.87
C GLY A 164 6.34 13.03 23.44
N GLY A 165 7.56 12.75 22.98
CA GLY A 165 7.99 13.00 21.60
C GLY A 165 7.68 11.85 20.63
N LYS A 166 7.83 12.10 19.31
CA LYS A 166 7.63 11.07 18.27
C LYS A 166 8.97 10.42 17.88
N ALA A 167 9.01 9.08 17.86
CA ALA A 167 10.18 8.34 17.43
C ALA A 167 10.46 8.53 15.91
N PRO A 168 11.74 8.53 15.50
CA PRO A 168 12.10 8.67 14.09
C PRO A 168 11.63 7.45 13.29
N ARG A 169 11.10 7.68 12.08
CA ARG A 169 10.57 6.64 11.19
C ARG A 169 11.58 6.21 10.15
N LEU A 170 11.68 4.89 9.92
CA LEU A 170 12.53 4.27 8.91
C LEU A 170 12.32 4.88 7.51
N PRO A 171 13.29 4.79 6.59
CA PRO A 171 13.09 5.19 5.19
C PRO A 171 11.95 4.39 4.55
N LEU A 172 10.79 5.02 4.41
CA LEU A 172 9.51 4.41 4.01
C LEU A 172 9.32 4.32 2.48
N ARG A 173 10.39 4.37 1.68
CA ARG A 173 10.27 4.32 0.22
C ARG A 173 10.32 2.89 -0.32
N THR A 174 9.30 2.44 -1.04
CA THR A 174 9.33 1.16 -1.77
C THR A 174 9.27 1.44 -3.27
N ILE A 175 10.40 1.25 -3.95
CA ILE A 175 10.50 1.52 -5.39
C ILE A 175 10.32 0.22 -6.16
N TRP A 176 9.29 0.19 -6.98
CA TRP A 176 8.97 -0.87 -7.92
C TRP A 176 9.71 -0.66 -9.22
N ARG A 177 10.29 -1.74 -9.74
CA ARG A 177 11.15 -1.74 -10.92
C ARG A 177 10.77 -2.85 -11.87
N HIS A 178 10.95 -2.58 -13.16
CA HIS A 178 10.97 -3.55 -14.25
C HIS A 178 12.27 -3.36 -15.02
N ASP A 179 13.05 -4.42 -15.24
CA ASP A 179 14.37 -4.36 -15.89
C ASP A 179 15.26 -3.23 -15.34
N GLY A 180 15.25 -3.04 -14.01
CA GLY A 180 16.01 -1.99 -13.33
C GLY A 180 15.44 -0.57 -13.46
N ARG A 181 14.48 -0.34 -14.35
CA ARG A 181 13.78 0.96 -14.51
C ARG A 181 12.68 1.11 -13.48
N ARG A 182 12.53 2.31 -12.90
CA ARG A 182 11.47 2.60 -11.94
C ARG A 182 10.12 2.63 -12.64
N VAL A 183 9.16 1.91 -12.09
CA VAL A 183 7.80 1.82 -12.61
C VAL A 183 6.83 2.50 -11.66
N PHE A 184 7.00 2.33 -10.35
CA PHE A 184 6.06 2.86 -9.37
C PHE A 184 6.79 3.09 -8.06
N GLU A 185 6.50 4.17 -7.36
CA GLU A 185 7.14 4.50 -6.09
C GLU A 185 6.09 4.63 -5.00
N TYR A 186 6.23 3.85 -3.94
CA TYR A 186 5.53 4.05 -2.68
C TYR A 186 6.36 4.99 -1.82
N LEU A 187 5.76 6.12 -1.47
CA LEU A 187 6.23 7.05 -0.47
C LEU A 187 5.43 6.75 0.80
N GLY A 188 5.94 5.88 1.67
CA GLY A 188 5.20 5.59 2.88
C GLY A 188 5.10 6.81 3.79
N SER A 189 3.98 6.87 4.51
CA SER A 189 3.57 7.86 5.50
C SER A 189 4.57 8.96 5.90
N MET A 190 4.33 10.16 5.37
CA MET A 190 4.55 11.44 6.08
C MET A 190 3.21 11.88 6.73
N GLY A 191 2.59 11.04 7.57
CA GLY A 191 1.29 11.36 8.21
C GLY A 191 0.27 10.23 8.17
N THR A 192 -1.00 10.53 7.84
CA THR A 192 -2.10 9.54 7.73
C THR A 192 -2.29 8.97 6.32
N THR A 193 -1.43 9.39 5.39
CA THR A 193 -1.57 9.16 3.96
C THR A 193 -0.34 8.41 3.41
N ASP A 194 -0.60 7.37 2.61
CA ASP A 194 0.41 6.72 1.77
C ASP A 194 0.25 7.20 0.30
N SER A 195 1.31 7.67 -0.33
CA SER A 195 1.26 8.19 -1.71
C SER A 195 2.03 7.30 -2.68
N TYR A 196 1.54 7.24 -3.92
CA TYR A 196 2.11 6.48 -5.01
C TYR A 196 2.07 7.25 -6.33
N GLU A 197 3.05 7.04 -7.20
CA GLU A 197 3.09 7.67 -8.53
C GLU A 197 2.92 6.62 -9.64
N LEU A 198 2.00 6.89 -10.59
CA LEU A 198 1.73 6.08 -11.76
C LEU A 198 2.55 6.57 -12.95
N PRO A 199 3.29 5.69 -13.65
CA PRO A 199 3.96 6.07 -14.87
C PRO A 199 2.94 6.16 -16.01
N PRO A 200 3.21 6.98 -17.04
CA PRO A 200 2.37 7.04 -18.22
C PRO A 200 2.36 5.74 -19.02
N GLY A 201 1.17 5.31 -19.45
CA GLY A 201 1.00 4.33 -20.52
C GLY A 201 1.24 2.84 -20.17
N ARG A 202 1.28 2.43 -18.89
CA ARG A 202 1.34 1.00 -18.56
C ARG A 202 0.75 0.59 -17.20
N ALA A 203 0.35 -0.68 -17.17
CA ALA A 203 -0.30 -1.49 -16.14
C ALA A 203 -1.80 -1.23 -15.95
N ASP A 204 -2.55 -2.34 -15.89
CA ASP A 204 -3.95 -2.35 -15.48
C ASP A 204 -4.06 -1.68 -14.09
N CYS A 205 -4.74 -0.54 -14.06
CA CYS A 205 -4.91 0.29 -12.88
C CYS A 205 -5.53 -0.49 -11.71
N ARG A 206 -6.32 -1.53 -11.98
CA ARG A 206 -6.87 -2.42 -10.95
C ARG A 206 -5.78 -3.11 -10.14
N ILE A 207 -4.68 -3.54 -10.79
CA ILE A 207 -3.52 -4.16 -10.13
C ILE A 207 -2.85 -3.16 -9.18
N LEU A 208 -2.70 -1.91 -9.62
CA LEU A 208 -2.00 -0.87 -8.84
C LEU A 208 -2.83 -0.42 -7.63
N LEU A 209 -4.14 -0.27 -7.80
CA LEU A 209 -5.07 0.00 -6.69
C LEU A 209 -5.06 -1.15 -5.66
N ALA A 210 -5.11 -2.40 -6.14
CA ALA A 210 -5.04 -3.58 -5.28
C ALA A 210 -3.69 -3.68 -4.54
N LEU A 211 -2.58 -3.33 -5.20
CA LEU A 211 -1.27 -3.29 -4.58
C LEU A 211 -1.17 -2.23 -3.50
N ALA A 212 -1.72 -1.04 -3.74
CA ALA A 212 -1.75 0.05 -2.79
C ALA A 212 -2.56 -0.33 -1.54
N ALA A 213 -3.71 -0.99 -1.72
CA ALA A 213 -4.51 -1.56 -0.64
C ALA A 213 -3.74 -2.64 0.14
N LEU A 214 -3.07 -3.55 -0.57
CA LEU A 214 -2.28 -4.63 0.03
C LEU A 214 -1.09 -4.08 0.84
N HIS A 215 -0.37 -3.10 0.32
CA HIS A 215 0.71 -2.42 1.05
C HIS A 215 0.21 -1.79 2.34
N ASN A 216 -0.92 -1.07 2.28
CA ASN A 216 -1.52 -0.43 3.44
C ASN A 216 -1.97 -1.46 4.51
N SER A 217 -2.42 -2.65 4.09
CA SER A 217 -2.80 -3.72 5.02
C SER A 217 -1.62 -4.41 5.72
N HIS A 218 -0.37 -4.12 5.34
CA HIS A 218 0.85 -4.58 6.03
C HIS A 218 1.58 -3.40 6.68
N PRO A 219 1.00 -2.81 7.76
CA PRO A 219 1.65 -1.72 8.47
C PRO A 219 3.05 -2.10 8.95
N GLY A 220 3.95 -1.12 8.95
CA GLY A 220 5.26 -1.30 9.57
C GLY A 220 5.11 -1.65 11.05
N TRP A 221 6.12 -2.27 11.66
CA TRP A 221 6.08 -2.58 13.10
C TRP A 221 5.91 -1.31 13.96
N TYR A 222 6.38 -0.15 13.49
CA TYR A 222 6.16 1.16 14.12
C TYR A 222 4.74 1.71 14.01
N ASP A 223 3.93 1.27 13.05
CA ASP A 223 2.54 1.72 12.91
C ASP A 223 1.61 1.00 13.90
N ARG A 224 2.16 0.12 14.74
CA ARG A 224 1.46 -0.61 15.82
C ARG A 224 1.75 -0.04 17.23
N LEU A 225 2.63 0.96 17.32
CA LEU A 225 3.02 1.66 18.54
C LEU A 225 2.36 3.05 18.56
#